data_AF-A0A317ZGK2-F1
#
_entry.id   AF-A0A317ZGK2-F1
#
_cell.length_a   1.000
_cell.length_b   1.000
_cell.length_c   1.000
_cell.angle_alpha   90.00
_cell.angle_beta   90.00
_cell.angle_gamma   90.00
#
_symmetry.space_group_name_H-M   'P 1'
#
loop_
_entity.id
_entity.type
_entity.pdbx_description
1 polymer ?
#
loop_
_entity_poly.entity_id
_entity_poly.type
_entity_poly.pdbx_seq_one_letter_code
_entity_poly.pdbx_strand_id
1 'polypeptide(L)'
;MGVSFCRFYKVFLVGWISLALSLVQGATTIDSTNKYAWSSNAGWINFEGDVNQGIAITESYLSGYAWASNFGWIYFGNGSPANGYSYANNASADVGVNHDGAGNLYGYAWSANVGWIHFGTEGSVDTNRPRFDLQSGDFTGYAWSGNLGWINLGGGLLTTSRMDCPDTDSDGMADSWEMKYFGNLTTATDKSDYDGDGEIDPREYLSATDPTDPDQRFQIVDYAFGLGSGKYSLVFTSSVTRLYRIYHNDDLETRWTLASLGLFAPDTGGITSKTYTGPISDMLFFRVEAVKPLQP
;
A
#
# COMPACT_ATOMS: atom_id res chain seq x y z
N MET A 1 7.91 -13.03 -16.61
CA MET A 1 8.95 -12.02 -16.39
C MET A 1 8.45 -10.69 -16.92
N GLY A 2 7.65 -9.99 -16.11
CA GLY A 2 7.28 -8.61 -16.34
C GLY A 2 7.82 -7.84 -15.15
N VAL A 3 8.94 -7.15 -15.34
CA VAL A 3 9.53 -6.27 -14.32
C VAL A 3 8.68 -5.00 -14.37
N SER A 4 7.84 -4.78 -13.35
CA SER A 4 7.16 -3.50 -13.17
C SER A 4 8.18 -2.50 -12.64
N PHE A 5 8.61 -1.59 -13.50
CA PHE A 5 9.44 -0.46 -13.12
C PHE A 5 8.57 0.61 -12.47
N CYS A 6 8.88 0.98 -11.24
CA CYS A 6 8.42 2.22 -10.62
C CYS A 6 8.99 3.40 -11.42
N ARG A 7 8.15 4.40 -11.74
CA ARG A 7 8.48 5.44 -12.72
C ARG A 7 9.40 6.50 -12.11
N PHE A 8 10.65 6.55 -12.56
CA PHE A 8 11.72 7.45 -12.08
C PHE A 8 11.50 8.94 -12.41
N TYR A 9 11.66 9.82 -11.44
CA TYR A 9 11.95 11.24 -11.68
C TYR A 9 13.46 11.49 -11.64
N LYS A 10 14.09 11.63 -12.81
CA LYS A 10 15.49 12.07 -12.91
C LYS A 10 15.58 13.57 -12.60
N VAL A 11 16.18 13.93 -11.47
CA VAL A 11 16.72 15.28 -11.24
C VAL A 11 18.24 15.18 -11.25
N PHE A 12 18.86 15.56 -12.36
CA PHE A 12 20.30 15.82 -12.39
C PHE A 12 20.55 17.22 -11.81
N LEU A 13 21.24 17.31 -10.68
CA LEU A 13 21.91 18.55 -10.29
C LEU A 13 23.37 18.25 -9.92
N VAL A 14 24.28 18.69 -10.78
CA VAL A 14 25.72 18.75 -10.49
C VAL A 14 25.96 20.05 -9.73
N GLY A 15 26.31 19.95 -8.45
CA GLY A 15 26.73 21.12 -7.67
C GLY A 15 26.98 20.76 -6.21
N TRP A 16 28.21 20.95 -5.75
CA TRP A 16 28.57 20.85 -4.33
C TRP A 16 27.93 22.02 -3.57
N ILE A 17 26.85 21.75 -2.86
CA ILE A 17 26.21 22.64 -1.88
C ILE A 17 25.87 21.77 -0.68
N SER A 18 26.15 22.27 0.54
CA SER A 18 25.80 21.64 1.80
C SER A 18 24.32 21.21 1.79
N LEU A 19 24.07 19.91 1.64
CA LEU A 19 22.73 19.33 1.59
C LEU A 19 22.14 19.35 3.00
N ALA A 20 21.29 20.33 3.29
CA ALA A 20 20.07 19.96 3.98
C ALA A 20 19.27 19.14 2.97
N LEU A 21 19.18 17.82 3.16
CA LEU A 21 18.23 16.99 2.42
C LEU A 21 16.83 17.46 2.82
N SER A 22 16.28 18.45 2.12
CA SER A 22 14.84 18.59 2.01
C SER A 22 14.41 17.53 0.99
N LEU A 23 13.86 16.41 1.48
CA LEU A 23 13.10 15.49 0.64
C LEU A 23 12.04 16.33 -0.07
N VAL A 24 12.15 16.44 -1.40
CA VAL A 24 11.09 17.03 -2.21
C VAL A 24 9.94 16.05 -2.11
N GLN A 25 8.92 16.41 -1.34
CA GLN A 25 7.70 15.63 -1.26
C GLN A 25 7.10 15.57 -2.67
N GLY A 26 6.82 14.36 -3.15
CA GLY A 26 6.18 14.16 -4.45
C GLY A 26 4.80 14.81 -4.47
N ALA A 27 4.31 15.13 -5.66
CA ALA A 27 2.95 15.61 -5.83
C ALA A 27 1.94 14.60 -5.22
N THR A 28 0.81 15.10 -4.74
CA THR A 28 -0.25 14.32 -4.10
C THR A 28 -0.62 13.04 -4.85
N THR A 29 -0.97 12.00 -4.10
CA THR A 29 -1.49 10.74 -4.66
C THR A 29 -3.01 10.72 -4.76
N ILE A 30 -3.69 11.73 -4.23
CA ILE A 30 -5.14 11.85 -4.22
C ILE A 30 -5.67 12.12 -5.62
N ASP A 31 -6.80 11.50 -5.97
CA ASP A 31 -7.44 11.72 -7.27
C ASP A 31 -7.95 13.16 -7.40
N SER A 32 -7.66 13.80 -8.54
CA SER A 32 -8.01 15.21 -8.77
C SER A 32 -9.52 15.50 -8.83
N THR A 33 -10.35 14.47 -9.04
CA THR A 33 -11.81 14.55 -9.04
C THR A 33 -12.36 14.19 -7.67
N ASN A 34 -11.98 13.02 -7.15
CA ASN A 34 -12.44 12.48 -5.88
C ASN A 34 -11.41 12.77 -4.78
N LYS A 35 -11.45 14.00 -4.24
CA LYS A 35 -10.49 14.51 -3.24
C LYS A 35 -11.08 15.03 -1.93
N TYR A 36 -12.37 14.85 -1.70
CA TYR A 36 -13.08 15.50 -0.62
C TYR A 36 -13.56 14.54 0.47
N ALA A 37 -13.13 14.82 1.71
CA ALA A 37 -13.80 14.36 2.92
C ALA A 37 -14.79 15.42 3.42
N TRP A 38 -15.71 15.03 4.31
CA TRP A 38 -16.73 15.92 4.87
C TRP A 38 -16.82 15.86 6.38
N SER A 39 -16.96 17.00 7.04
CA SER A 39 -17.44 17.09 8.43
C SER A 39 -18.54 18.14 8.54
N SER A 40 -19.54 17.89 9.41
CA SER A 40 -20.61 18.85 9.67
C SER A 40 -20.12 20.18 10.24
N ASN A 41 -19.01 20.15 10.99
CA ASN A 41 -18.46 21.34 11.65
C ASN A 41 -17.34 21.98 10.80
N ALA A 42 -16.76 21.21 9.88
CA ALA A 42 -15.60 21.59 9.09
C ALA A 42 -15.98 22.00 7.66
N GLY A 43 -17.07 21.46 7.12
CA GLY A 43 -17.39 21.49 5.69
C GLY A 43 -16.55 20.48 4.90
N TRP A 44 -16.32 20.80 3.62
CA TRP A 44 -15.47 20.01 2.73
C TRP A 44 -14.00 20.19 3.06
N ILE A 45 -13.27 19.07 3.07
CA ILE A 45 -11.82 19.02 3.29
C ILE A 45 -11.19 18.42 2.03
N ASN A 46 -10.38 19.20 1.33
CA ASN A 46 -9.66 18.79 0.13
C ASN A 46 -8.34 18.09 0.50
N PHE A 47 -8.25 16.79 0.27
CA PHE A 47 -7.05 15.98 0.50
C PHE A 47 -5.99 16.15 -0.60
N GLU A 48 -6.34 16.63 -1.79
CA GLU A 48 -5.36 16.97 -2.84
C GLU A 48 -4.47 18.16 -2.42
N GLY A 49 -4.97 19.02 -1.51
CA GLY A 49 -4.22 20.16 -1.00
C GLY A 49 -3.82 21.15 -2.12
N ASP A 50 -2.56 21.62 -2.09
CA ASP A 50 -1.96 22.45 -3.13
C ASP A 50 -1.25 21.64 -4.24
N VAL A 51 -1.57 20.35 -4.36
CA VAL A 51 -0.97 19.36 -5.27
C VAL A 51 0.50 19.06 -4.95
N ASN A 52 1.36 20.06 -4.80
CA ASN A 52 2.80 19.87 -4.58
C ASN A 52 3.14 19.38 -3.17
N GLN A 53 2.38 19.82 -2.17
CA GLN A 53 2.52 19.41 -0.77
C GLN A 53 1.23 18.74 -0.27
N GLY A 54 0.36 18.32 -1.20
CA GLY A 54 -0.87 17.61 -0.92
C GLY A 54 -0.64 16.24 -0.29
N ILE A 55 -1.72 15.54 0.05
CA ILE A 55 -1.60 14.24 0.70
C ILE A 55 -0.93 13.23 -0.23
N ALA A 56 0.15 12.62 0.24
CA ALA A 56 0.82 11.50 -0.42
C ALA A 56 0.72 10.27 0.48
N ILE A 57 0.22 9.17 -0.09
CA ILE A 57 0.11 7.86 0.55
C ILE A 57 1.30 7.02 0.10
N THR A 58 2.01 6.42 1.05
CA THR A 58 3.12 5.49 0.81
C THR A 58 2.68 4.04 1.05
N GLU A 59 3.61 3.10 1.24
CA GLU A 59 3.27 1.71 1.61
C GLU A 59 2.99 1.53 3.11
N SER A 60 3.26 2.54 3.94
CA SER A 60 3.12 2.44 5.41
C SER A 60 2.61 3.71 6.10
N TYR A 61 2.66 4.88 5.44
CA TYR A 61 2.21 6.13 6.03
C TYR A 61 1.72 7.17 5.02
N LEU A 62 1.02 8.18 5.53
CA LEU A 62 0.59 9.36 4.81
C LEU A 62 1.49 10.55 5.15
N SER A 63 1.54 11.54 4.26
CA SER A 63 2.31 12.77 4.48
C SER A 63 1.66 13.95 3.78
N GLY A 64 2.07 15.17 4.13
CA GLY A 64 1.67 16.38 3.42
C GLY A 64 0.48 17.08 4.06
N TYR A 65 -0.26 17.83 3.25
CA TYR A 65 -1.28 18.76 3.72
C TYR A 65 -2.61 18.60 3.00
N ALA A 66 -3.69 18.50 3.77
CA ALA A 66 -5.04 18.71 3.28
C ALA A 66 -5.49 20.16 3.57
N TRP A 67 -6.45 20.67 2.81
CA TRP A 67 -6.97 22.03 2.94
C TRP A 67 -8.47 22.03 3.24
N ALA A 68 -8.89 22.82 4.23
CA ALA A 68 -10.30 23.13 4.45
C ALA A 68 -10.50 24.64 4.41
N SER A 69 -11.51 25.12 3.66
CA SER A 69 -11.76 26.56 3.49
C SER A 69 -12.06 27.28 4.80
N ASN A 70 -12.61 26.57 5.79
CA ASN A 70 -13.13 27.17 7.02
C ASN A 70 -12.09 27.31 8.13
N PHE A 71 -10.99 26.54 8.07
CA PHE A 71 -9.98 26.51 9.14
C PHE A 71 -8.56 26.19 8.66
N GLY A 72 -8.34 26.13 7.35
CA GLY A 72 -7.02 26.09 6.74
C GLY A 72 -6.39 24.70 6.67
N TRP A 73 -5.06 24.67 6.79
CA TRP A 73 -4.25 23.48 6.55
C TRP A 73 -4.35 22.44 7.66
N ILE A 74 -4.35 21.17 7.23
CA ILE A 74 -4.27 19.98 8.08
C ILE A 74 -3.03 19.20 7.65
N TYR A 75 -2.12 18.98 8.59
CA TYR A 75 -0.85 18.32 8.38
C TYR A 75 -0.91 16.83 8.74
N PHE A 76 -0.48 15.97 7.83
CA PHE A 76 -0.49 14.51 7.94
C PHE A 76 0.89 13.89 8.19
N GLY A 77 1.92 14.72 8.35
CA GLY A 77 3.29 14.28 8.61
C GLY A 77 4.29 14.76 7.55
N ASN A 78 5.58 14.69 7.88
CA ASN A 78 6.68 15.24 7.08
C ASN A 78 7.12 14.32 5.93
N GLY A 79 6.61 13.09 5.88
CA GLY A 79 7.05 12.07 4.95
C GLY A 79 8.41 11.46 5.30
N SER A 80 8.88 11.65 6.54
CA SER A 80 10.18 11.19 7.03
C SER A 80 10.06 10.70 8.48
N PRO A 81 9.33 9.59 8.70
CA PRO A 81 9.28 8.96 10.01
C PRO A 81 10.69 8.56 10.49
N ALA A 82 10.94 8.65 11.80
CA ALA A 82 12.27 8.47 12.37
C ALA A 82 12.87 7.07 12.14
N ASN A 83 12.03 6.04 12.05
CA ASN A 83 12.43 4.67 11.74
C ASN A 83 12.41 4.35 10.23
N GLY A 84 12.00 5.31 9.39
CA GLY A 84 11.88 5.13 7.94
C GLY A 84 10.57 4.50 7.44
N TYR A 85 9.67 4.04 8.32
CA TYR A 85 8.44 3.35 7.88
C TYR A 85 7.16 3.67 8.68
N SER A 86 7.22 4.31 9.85
CA SER A 86 6.01 4.74 10.55
C SER A 86 6.27 5.86 11.55
N TYR A 87 5.32 6.79 11.66
CA TYR A 87 5.32 7.77 12.76
C TYR A 87 5.03 7.04 14.06
N ALA A 88 5.83 7.26 15.10
CA ALA A 88 5.64 6.59 16.38
C ALA A 88 4.43 7.14 17.15
N ASN A 89 3.98 8.35 16.82
CA ASN A 89 2.84 9.04 17.43
C ASN A 89 2.88 9.07 18.97
N ASN A 90 4.09 9.10 19.54
CA ASN A 90 4.31 9.00 20.98
C ASN A 90 4.68 10.34 21.65
N ALA A 91 4.77 11.40 20.87
CA ALA A 91 5.07 12.76 21.32
C ALA A 91 4.25 13.78 20.54
N SER A 92 3.97 14.94 21.13
CA SER A 92 3.21 16.01 20.47
C SER A 92 3.89 16.59 19.22
N ALA A 93 5.20 16.35 19.06
CA ALA A 93 5.95 16.72 17.87
C ALA A 93 5.94 15.66 16.77
N ASP A 94 5.55 14.42 17.09
CA ASP A 94 5.51 13.29 16.15
C ASP A 94 4.11 13.12 15.57
N VAL A 95 3.76 14.09 14.72
CA VAL A 95 2.50 14.13 13.99
C VAL A 95 2.63 13.28 12.73
N GLY A 96 1.70 12.37 12.54
CA GLY A 96 1.53 11.71 11.26
C GLY A 96 0.46 10.64 11.27
N VAL A 97 -0.05 10.33 10.09
CA VAL A 97 -1.05 9.27 9.88
C VAL A 97 -0.35 8.09 9.23
N ASN A 98 -0.51 6.91 9.81
CA ASN A 98 0.07 5.66 9.32
C ASN A 98 -1.02 4.76 8.72
N HIS A 99 -0.62 3.70 8.02
CA HIS A 99 -1.49 2.55 7.73
C HIS A 99 -0.76 1.21 7.87
N ASP A 100 -1.52 0.15 8.10
CA ASP A 100 -1.02 -1.20 8.35
C ASP A 100 -0.65 -1.99 7.07
N GLY A 101 -0.44 -1.30 5.95
CA GLY A 101 -0.27 -1.93 4.63
C GLY A 101 -1.54 -2.56 4.03
N ALA A 102 -2.57 -2.83 4.83
CA ALA A 102 -3.89 -3.32 4.38
C ALA A 102 -4.89 -2.17 4.10
N GLY A 103 -4.39 -0.94 4.08
CA GLY A 103 -5.17 0.28 3.86
C GLY A 103 -5.84 0.83 5.10
N ASN A 104 -5.70 0.20 6.28
CA ASN A 104 -6.36 0.70 7.47
C ASN A 104 -5.50 1.77 8.18
N LEU A 105 -6.07 2.95 8.38
CA LEU A 105 -5.37 4.12 8.90
C LEU A 105 -5.33 4.10 10.43
N TYR A 106 -4.32 4.77 10.98
CA TYR A 106 -4.18 5.09 12.41
C TYR A 106 -3.27 6.30 12.62
N GLY A 107 -3.22 6.82 13.84
CA GLY A 107 -2.35 7.95 14.20
C GLY A 107 -3.07 9.30 14.22
N TYR A 108 -2.32 10.37 14.00
CA TYR A 108 -2.81 11.73 14.24
C TYR A 108 -2.37 12.72 13.16
N ALA A 109 -3.34 13.47 12.64
CA ALA A 109 -3.09 14.69 11.89
C ALA A 109 -3.23 15.92 12.80
N TRP A 110 -2.63 17.04 12.40
CA TRP A 110 -2.64 18.28 13.17
C TRP A 110 -3.05 19.49 12.33
N SER A 111 -3.86 20.37 12.90
CA SER A 111 -4.11 21.70 12.33
C SER A 111 -3.93 22.76 13.41
N ALA A 112 -3.23 23.85 13.09
CA ALA A 112 -3.02 24.94 14.04
C ALA A 112 -4.34 25.61 14.50
N ASN A 113 -5.40 25.54 13.69
CA ASN A 113 -6.68 26.20 13.96
C ASN A 113 -7.71 25.28 14.64
N VAL A 114 -7.47 23.97 14.65
CA VAL A 114 -8.44 22.96 15.09
C VAL A 114 -7.85 21.98 16.09
N GLY A 115 -6.52 21.86 16.14
CA GLY A 115 -5.82 20.89 16.96
C GLY A 115 -5.76 19.50 16.33
N TRP A 116 -5.77 18.48 17.18
CA TRP A 116 -5.59 17.09 16.79
C TRP A 116 -6.79 16.50 16.06
N ILE A 117 -6.51 15.69 15.05
CA ILE A 117 -7.47 14.85 14.34
C ILE A 117 -6.95 13.41 14.42
N HIS A 118 -7.73 12.54 15.05
CA HIS A 118 -7.40 11.14 15.29
C HIS A 118 -7.92 10.25 14.14
N PHE A 119 -7.03 9.45 13.57
CA PHE A 119 -7.33 8.49 12.49
C PHE A 119 -7.46 7.06 13.01
N GLY A 120 -7.76 6.89 14.30
CA GLY A 120 -7.86 5.57 14.91
C GLY A 120 -6.55 5.07 15.49
N THR A 121 -6.63 3.89 16.08
CA THR A 121 -5.51 3.23 16.77
C THR A 121 -5.05 2.03 15.97
N GLU A 122 -3.74 1.77 16.00
CA GLU A 122 -3.15 0.59 15.40
C GLU A 122 -3.84 -0.70 15.90
N GLY A 123 -4.08 -1.64 14.98
CA GLY A 123 -4.73 -2.92 15.31
C GLY A 123 -6.23 -2.84 15.62
N SER A 124 -6.87 -1.67 15.50
CA SER A 124 -8.31 -1.55 15.73
C SER A 124 -9.12 -2.39 14.73
N VAL A 125 -10.10 -3.13 15.24
CA VAL A 125 -11.06 -3.92 14.45
C VAL A 125 -12.39 -3.19 14.22
N ASP A 126 -12.46 -1.89 14.54
CA ASP A 126 -13.65 -1.08 14.31
C ASP A 126 -13.97 -0.99 12.81
N THR A 127 -15.18 -1.39 12.43
CA THR A 127 -15.64 -1.36 11.04
C THR A 127 -15.78 0.05 10.48
N ASN A 128 -15.89 1.07 11.36
CA ASN A 128 -15.93 2.47 11.01
C ASN A 128 -14.56 3.16 11.06
N ARG A 129 -13.48 2.42 11.36
CA ARG A 129 -12.12 3.00 11.33
C ARG A 129 -11.81 3.55 9.94
N PRO A 130 -11.08 4.67 9.86
CA PRO A 130 -10.72 5.24 8.58
C PRO A 130 -9.77 4.28 7.84
N ARG A 131 -10.02 4.06 6.56
CA ARG A 131 -9.25 3.17 5.70
C ARG A 131 -9.40 3.55 4.23
N PHE A 132 -8.55 3.01 3.37
CA PHE A 132 -8.73 3.02 1.92
C PHE A 132 -8.66 1.61 1.33
N ASP A 133 -9.37 1.38 0.24
CA ASP A 133 -9.35 0.11 -0.47
C ASP A 133 -8.10 0.00 -1.35
N LEU A 134 -7.38 -1.12 -1.26
CA LEU A 134 -6.14 -1.34 -2.00
C LEU A 134 -6.34 -1.57 -3.51
N GLN A 135 -7.55 -1.86 -3.95
CA GLN A 135 -7.86 -2.10 -5.36
C GLN A 135 -8.47 -0.87 -6.02
N SER A 136 -9.43 -0.19 -5.37
CA SER A 136 -10.08 1.00 -5.93
C SER A 136 -9.46 2.32 -5.48
N GLY A 137 -8.72 2.32 -4.37
CA GLY A 137 -8.22 3.54 -3.73
C GLY A 137 -9.29 4.32 -2.96
N ASP A 138 -10.53 3.83 -2.89
CA ASP A 138 -11.64 4.53 -2.23
C ASP A 138 -11.43 4.59 -0.72
N PHE A 139 -11.57 5.78 -0.15
CA PHE A 139 -11.56 5.95 1.29
C PHE A 139 -12.93 5.62 1.90
N THR A 140 -12.91 5.09 3.12
CA THR A 140 -14.11 4.84 3.94
C THR A 140 -13.79 5.06 5.42
N GLY A 141 -14.84 5.07 6.25
CA GLY A 141 -14.72 5.26 7.70
C GLY A 141 -14.61 6.72 8.12
N TYR A 142 -14.29 6.92 9.39
CA TYR A 142 -14.37 8.24 10.02
C TYR A 142 -13.12 8.55 10.85
N ALA A 143 -12.57 9.75 10.65
CA ALA A 143 -11.62 10.36 11.58
C ALA A 143 -12.39 11.25 12.60
N TRP A 144 -11.77 11.55 13.73
CA TRP A 144 -12.42 12.34 14.78
C TRP A 144 -11.53 13.47 15.28
N SER A 145 -12.13 14.64 15.54
CA SER A 145 -11.49 15.73 16.26
C SER A 145 -12.44 16.31 17.29
N GLY A 146 -11.93 16.70 18.46
CA GLY A 146 -12.72 17.39 19.47
C GLY A 146 -13.37 18.68 18.96
N ASN A 147 -12.75 19.34 17.98
CA ASN A 147 -13.22 20.61 17.43
C ASN A 147 -13.99 20.47 16.10
N LEU A 148 -13.78 19.39 15.33
CA LEU A 148 -14.51 19.12 14.06
C LEU A 148 -15.60 18.06 14.19
N GLY A 149 -15.68 17.35 15.31
CA GLY A 149 -16.47 16.14 15.41
C GLY A 149 -15.98 15.07 14.44
N TRP A 150 -16.93 14.31 13.89
CA TRP A 150 -16.66 13.24 12.93
C TRP A 150 -16.38 13.80 11.54
N ILE A 151 -15.30 13.31 10.93
CA ILE A 151 -14.89 13.58 9.55
C ILE A 151 -15.12 12.29 8.77
N ASN A 152 -16.10 12.29 7.89
CA ASN A 152 -16.40 11.19 6.99
C ASN A 152 -15.42 11.19 5.81
N LEU A 153 -14.64 10.11 5.69
CA LEU A 153 -13.74 9.89 4.55
C LEU A 153 -14.42 9.13 3.41
N GLY A 154 -15.59 8.54 3.67
CA GLY A 154 -16.37 7.80 2.70
C GLY A 154 -17.34 8.66 1.89
N GLY A 155 -18.10 7.98 1.02
CA GLY A 155 -19.11 8.60 0.16
C GLY A 155 -18.71 8.70 -1.31
N GLY A 156 -17.59 8.09 -1.70
CA GLY A 156 -17.14 8.00 -3.10
C GLY A 156 -16.58 9.31 -3.66
N LEU A 157 -16.25 10.26 -2.78
CA LEU A 157 -15.68 11.56 -3.15
C LEU A 157 -14.22 11.72 -2.71
N LEU A 158 -13.61 10.69 -2.13
CA LEU A 158 -12.21 10.67 -1.74
C LEU A 158 -11.58 9.35 -2.16
N THR A 159 -10.63 9.42 -3.09
CA THR A 159 -9.88 8.28 -3.58
C THR A 159 -8.40 8.61 -3.73
N THR A 160 -7.56 7.61 -3.60
CA THR A 160 -6.16 7.69 -4.03
C THR A 160 -5.98 6.99 -5.36
N SER A 161 -5.14 7.57 -6.21
CA SER A 161 -4.83 7.03 -7.54
C SER A 161 -3.62 6.09 -7.53
N ARG A 162 -2.75 6.22 -6.52
CA ARG A 162 -1.50 5.47 -6.40
C ARG A 162 -0.96 5.47 -4.97
N MET A 163 -0.04 4.56 -4.66
CA MET A 163 0.82 4.62 -3.50
C MET A 163 2.26 4.85 -3.93
N ASP A 164 2.92 5.83 -3.31
CA ASP A 164 4.30 6.13 -3.57
C ASP A 164 5.20 5.11 -2.83
N CYS A 165 6.18 4.57 -3.54
CA CYS A 165 7.14 3.60 -3.01
C CYS A 165 8.55 4.16 -3.27
N PRO A 166 9.06 5.07 -2.41
CA PRO A 166 10.44 5.53 -2.51
C PRO A 166 11.40 4.35 -2.47
N ASP A 167 12.38 4.36 -3.38
CA ASP A 167 13.42 3.34 -3.58
C ASP A 167 14.71 4.10 -3.89
N THR A 168 15.46 4.41 -2.83
CA THR A 168 16.59 5.35 -2.85
C THR A 168 17.83 4.72 -3.48
N ASP A 169 18.04 3.42 -3.29
CA ASP A 169 19.20 2.70 -3.81
C ASP A 169 18.91 1.99 -5.16
N SER A 170 17.65 2.02 -5.62
CA SER A 170 17.18 1.56 -6.93
C SER A 170 17.33 0.06 -7.15
N ASP A 171 17.14 -0.73 -6.10
CA ASP A 171 17.24 -2.18 -6.16
C ASP A 171 15.89 -2.88 -6.40
N GLY A 172 14.79 -2.11 -6.43
CA GLY A 172 13.44 -2.57 -6.69
C GLY A 172 12.62 -2.86 -5.43
N MET A 173 13.16 -2.61 -4.24
CA MET A 173 12.48 -2.66 -2.96
C MET A 173 12.18 -1.24 -2.45
N ALA A 174 11.15 -1.10 -1.63
CA ALA A 174 10.83 0.21 -1.06
C ALA A 174 11.66 0.47 0.20
N ASP A 175 12.13 1.70 0.36
CA ASP A 175 12.92 2.15 1.52
C ASP A 175 12.22 1.75 2.83
N SER A 176 10.90 1.91 2.91
CA SER A 176 10.14 1.59 4.11
C SER A 176 10.11 0.10 4.44
N TRP A 177 10.19 -0.78 3.44
CA TRP A 177 10.26 -2.22 3.63
C TRP A 177 11.65 -2.62 4.12
N GLU A 178 12.71 -2.11 3.48
CA GLU A 178 14.08 -2.39 3.91
C GLU A 178 14.38 -1.87 5.32
N MET A 179 13.93 -0.64 5.61
CA MET A 179 14.06 -0.06 6.94
C MET A 179 13.31 -0.87 8.01
N LYS A 180 12.16 -1.46 7.65
CA LYS A 180 11.37 -2.29 8.57
C LYS A 180 12.09 -3.60 8.93
N TYR A 181 12.67 -4.29 7.95
CA TYR A 181 13.27 -5.62 8.15
C TYR A 181 14.76 -5.56 8.53
N PHE A 182 15.49 -4.58 8.03
CA PHE A 182 16.96 -4.51 8.18
C PHE A 182 17.47 -3.23 8.84
N GLY A 183 16.63 -2.20 8.98
CA GLY A 183 17.01 -0.92 9.58
C GLY A 183 17.97 -0.08 8.74
N ASN A 184 18.21 -0.46 7.48
CA ASN A 184 19.05 0.24 6.51
C ASN A 184 18.69 -0.17 5.08
N LEU A 185 19.17 0.59 4.09
CA LEU A 185 18.89 0.42 2.65
C LEU A 185 20.01 -0.34 1.89
N THR A 186 20.75 -1.21 2.57
CA THR A 186 21.94 -1.86 1.97
C THR A 186 22.09 -3.34 2.32
N THR A 187 21.32 -3.84 3.29
CA THR A 187 21.34 -5.26 3.66
C THR A 187 20.68 -6.09 2.57
N ALA A 188 19.49 -5.69 2.15
CA ALA A 188 18.83 -6.25 0.98
C ALA A 188 19.37 -5.55 -0.28
N THR A 189 19.36 -6.29 -1.37
CA THR A 189 19.85 -5.88 -2.69
C THR A 189 18.97 -6.57 -3.74
N ASP A 190 19.15 -6.20 -5.01
CA ASP A 190 18.43 -6.79 -6.14
C ASP A 190 18.66 -8.30 -6.38
N LYS A 191 19.53 -8.94 -5.58
CA LYS A 191 19.94 -10.35 -5.68
C LYS A 191 20.09 -11.09 -4.35
N SER A 192 19.95 -10.41 -3.22
CA SER A 192 20.13 -11.05 -1.92
C SER A 192 18.94 -11.95 -1.57
N ASP A 193 19.19 -12.86 -0.65
CA ASP A 193 18.27 -13.84 -0.07
C ASP A 193 18.74 -13.92 1.39
N TYR A 194 18.19 -13.06 2.24
CA TYR A 194 18.76 -12.76 3.55
C TYR A 194 18.66 -13.94 4.50
N ASP A 195 17.54 -14.66 4.47
CA ASP A 195 17.31 -15.85 5.32
C ASP A 195 17.80 -17.17 4.69
N GLY A 196 18.17 -17.16 3.41
CA GLY A 196 18.79 -18.28 2.70
C GLY A 196 17.80 -19.37 2.32
N ASP A 197 16.52 -19.03 2.15
CA ASP A 197 15.46 -19.99 1.87
C ASP A 197 15.32 -20.33 0.36
N GLY A 198 16.05 -19.61 -0.49
CA GLY A 198 16.07 -19.74 -1.95
C GLY A 198 15.14 -18.77 -2.71
N GLU A 199 14.32 -17.98 -2.01
CA GLU A 199 13.58 -16.85 -2.57
C GLU A 199 14.35 -15.56 -2.28
N ILE A 200 14.61 -14.77 -3.33
CA ILE A 200 15.38 -13.52 -3.17
C ILE A 200 14.53 -12.41 -2.55
N ASP A 201 15.15 -11.53 -1.76
CA ASP A 201 14.52 -10.41 -1.04
C ASP A 201 13.58 -9.58 -1.95
N PRO A 202 13.90 -9.25 -3.22
CA PRO A 202 12.97 -8.51 -4.09
C PRO A 202 11.66 -9.26 -4.39
N ARG A 203 11.67 -10.60 -4.40
CA ARG A 203 10.45 -11.39 -4.60
C ARG A 203 9.65 -11.54 -3.31
N GLU A 204 10.33 -11.59 -2.18
CA GLU A 204 9.70 -11.53 -0.88
C GLU A 204 9.00 -10.20 -0.66
N TYR A 205 9.66 -9.10 -1.00
CA TYR A 205 9.03 -7.79 -1.07
C TYR A 205 7.79 -7.79 -1.98
N LEU A 206 7.88 -8.35 -3.19
CA LEU A 206 6.74 -8.41 -4.11
C LEU A 206 5.56 -9.21 -3.53
N SER A 207 5.84 -10.35 -2.89
CA SER A 207 4.84 -11.27 -2.36
C SER A 207 4.39 -10.97 -0.91
N ALA A 208 5.05 -10.00 -0.27
CA ALA A 208 4.88 -9.63 1.14
C ALA A 208 5.12 -10.80 2.10
N THR A 209 6.18 -11.56 1.87
CA THR A 209 6.79 -12.47 2.86
C THR A 209 7.76 -11.72 3.77
N ASP A 210 8.17 -12.36 4.87
CA ASP A 210 9.15 -11.80 5.81
C ASP A 210 10.54 -12.32 5.43
N PRO A 211 11.45 -11.46 4.96
CA PRO A 211 12.77 -11.87 4.47
C PRO A 211 13.74 -12.30 5.57
N THR A 212 13.25 -12.37 6.82
CA THR A 212 14.01 -12.85 7.98
C THR A 212 13.48 -14.18 8.51
N ASP A 213 12.43 -14.74 7.90
CA ASP A 213 11.79 -15.98 8.29
C ASP A 213 11.73 -16.99 7.11
N PRO A 214 12.65 -17.98 7.07
CA PRO A 214 12.77 -18.90 5.94
C PRO A 214 11.57 -19.86 5.79
N ASP A 215 10.66 -19.88 6.76
CA ASP A 215 9.42 -20.65 6.70
C ASP A 215 8.27 -19.87 6.03
N GLN A 216 8.39 -18.54 5.86
CA GLN A 216 7.33 -17.71 5.29
C GLN A 216 7.41 -17.64 3.75
N ARG A 217 6.76 -18.57 3.06
CA ARG A 217 6.80 -18.65 1.58
C ARG A 217 5.50 -18.21 0.91
N PHE A 218 5.61 -17.64 -0.29
CA PHE A 218 4.48 -17.50 -1.21
C PHE A 218 4.33 -18.74 -2.11
N GLN A 219 3.37 -19.61 -1.80
CA GLN A 219 3.19 -20.90 -2.47
C GLN A 219 1.74 -21.38 -2.50
N ILE A 220 1.43 -22.24 -3.48
CA ILE A 220 0.20 -23.01 -3.51
C ILE A 220 0.35 -24.15 -2.50
N VAL A 221 -0.54 -24.20 -1.52
CA VAL A 221 -0.50 -25.16 -0.41
C VAL A 221 -1.52 -26.29 -0.55
N ASP A 222 -2.59 -26.07 -1.31
CA ASP A 222 -3.58 -27.10 -1.63
C ASP A 222 -4.27 -26.78 -2.97
N TYR A 223 -4.79 -27.80 -3.63
CA TYR A 223 -5.48 -27.65 -4.90
C TYR A 223 -6.46 -28.80 -5.15
N ALA A 224 -7.56 -28.49 -5.82
CA ALA A 224 -8.53 -29.49 -6.27
C ALA A 224 -8.95 -29.22 -7.72
N PHE A 225 -8.66 -30.17 -8.60
CA PHE A 225 -8.95 -30.06 -10.03
C PHE A 225 -10.06 -31.03 -10.45
N GLY A 226 -11.21 -30.48 -10.79
CA GLY A 226 -12.28 -31.20 -11.45
C GLY A 226 -12.16 -31.03 -12.96
N LEU A 227 -11.17 -31.67 -13.59
CA LEU A 227 -10.88 -31.52 -15.03
C LEU A 227 -12.13 -31.72 -15.90
N GLY A 228 -12.93 -32.76 -15.65
CA GLY A 228 -14.19 -33.01 -16.37
C GLY A 228 -15.33 -32.03 -16.08
N SER A 229 -15.19 -31.19 -15.04
CA SER A 229 -16.14 -30.11 -14.69
C SER A 229 -15.62 -28.71 -15.05
N GLY A 230 -14.36 -28.59 -15.48
CA GLY A 230 -13.69 -27.31 -15.70
C GLY A 230 -13.53 -26.46 -14.45
N LYS A 231 -13.62 -27.05 -13.24
CA LYS A 231 -13.50 -26.32 -11.97
C LYS A 231 -12.17 -26.60 -11.30
N TYR A 232 -11.48 -25.53 -10.94
CA TYR A 232 -10.13 -25.56 -10.40
C TYR A 232 -10.06 -24.72 -9.13
N SER A 233 -9.89 -25.36 -7.99
CA SER A 233 -9.67 -24.69 -6.71
C SER A 233 -8.18 -24.65 -6.40
N LEU A 234 -7.70 -23.47 -6.02
CA LEU A 234 -6.33 -23.22 -5.57
C LEU A 234 -6.38 -22.58 -4.19
N VAL A 235 -5.56 -23.09 -3.29
CA VAL A 235 -5.33 -22.56 -1.96
C VAL A 235 -3.86 -22.18 -1.87
N PHE A 236 -3.57 -20.93 -1.52
CA PHE A 236 -2.22 -20.41 -1.48
C PHE A 236 -2.03 -19.45 -0.30
N THR A 237 -0.80 -19.38 0.21
CA THR A 237 -0.40 -18.37 1.20
C THR A 237 -0.55 -16.97 0.61
N SER A 238 -1.05 -16.02 1.38
CA SER A 238 -1.35 -14.67 0.88
C SER A 238 -1.27 -13.62 1.98
N SER A 239 -0.72 -12.46 1.67
CA SER A 239 -0.77 -11.25 2.49
C SER A 239 -1.94 -10.34 2.11
N VAL A 240 -2.61 -9.77 3.11
CA VAL A 240 -3.68 -8.74 2.97
C VAL A 240 -3.19 -7.41 2.42
N THR A 241 -1.88 -7.23 2.33
CA THR A 241 -1.22 -6.02 1.78
C THR A 241 -0.96 -6.12 0.27
N ARG A 242 -1.45 -7.20 -0.37
CA ARG A 242 -1.27 -7.51 -1.80
C ARG A 242 -2.60 -7.89 -2.43
N LEU A 243 -2.67 -7.72 -3.74
CA LEU A 243 -3.73 -8.26 -4.60
C LEU A 243 -3.18 -9.45 -5.39
N TYR A 244 -4.07 -10.25 -5.98
CA TYR A 244 -3.66 -11.47 -6.68
C TYR A 244 -4.33 -11.64 -8.03
N ARG A 245 -3.63 -12.32 -8.92
CA ARG A 245 -4.15 -12.85 -10.19
C ARG A 245 -3.81 -14.32 -10.31
N ILE A 246 -4.70 -15.07 -10.95
CA ILE A 246 -4.47 -16.47 -11.30
C ILE A 246 -4.33 -16.56 -12.81
N TYR A 247 -3.29 -17.24 -13.27
CA TYR A 247 -3.11 -17.55 -14.68
C TYR A 247 -3.16 -19.05 -14.89
N HIS A 248 -3.58 -19.46 -16.08
CA HIS A 248 -3.54 -20.85 -16.52
C HIS A 248 -2.78 -20.99 -17.85
N ASN A 249 -2.32 -22.20 -18.11
CA ASN A 249 -1.62 -22.57 -19.33
C ASN A 249 -1.79 -24.07 -19.60
N ASP A 250 -1.86 -24.49 -20.85
CA ASP A 250 -2.13 -25.88 -21.22
C ASP A 250 -0.84 -26.73 -21.36
N ASP A 251 0.33 -26.11 -21.56
CA ASP A 251 1.59 -26.78 -21.94
C ASP A 251 2.88 -26.23 -21.31
N LEU A 252 2.82 -25.19 -20.48
CA LEU A 252 3.95 -24.43 -19.89
C LEU A 252 4.85 -23.68 -20.90
N GLU A 253 4.69 -23.90 -22.20
CA GLU A 253 5.52 -23.32 -23.25
C GLU A 253 4.88 -22.05 -23.85
N THR A 254 3.56 -22.06 -23.94
CA THR A 254 2.78 -20.96 -24.51
C THR A 254 2.64 -19.79 -23.54
N ARG A 255 2.03 -18.70 -24.03
CA ARG A 255 1.74 -17.54 -23.19
C ARG A 255 0.65 -17.89 -22.17
N TRP A 256 0.97 -17.70 -20.89
CA TRP A 256 0.01 -17.78 -19.79
C TRP A 256 -1.21 -16.88 -20.01
N THR A 257 -2.41 -17.44 -19.80
CA THR A 257 -3.69 -16.76 -19.94
C THR A 257 -4.24 -16.38 -18.57
N LEU A 258 -4.73 -15.14 -18.43
CA LEU A 258 -5.33 -14.67 -17.18
C LEU A 258 -6.68 -15.36 -16.96
N ALA A 259 -6.88 -15.95 -15.78
CA ALA A 259 -8.17 -16.51 -15.39
C ALA A 259 -9.24 -15.43 -15.30
N SER A 260 -10.50 -15.82 -15.54
CA SER A 260 -11.67 -14.91 -15.54
C SER A 260 -11.95 -14.24 -14.19
N LEU A 261 -11.26 -14.66 -13.12
CA LEU A 261 -11.31 -14.02 -11.81
C LEU A 261 -10.71 -12.59 -11.81
N GLY A 262 -9.84 -12.28 -12.77
CA GLY A 262 -9.19 -10.96 -12.83
C GLY A 262 -8.27 -10.69 -11.65
N LEU A 263 -8.21 -9.42 -11.23
CA LEU A 263 -7.49 -8.95 -10.04
C LEU A 263 -8.43 -8.97 -8.84
N PHE A 264 -8.00 -9.55 -7.73
CA PHE A 264 -8.84 -9.69 -6.53
C PHE A 264 -8.05 -9.51 -5.23
N ALA A 265 -8.77 -9.13 -4.18
CA ALA A 265 -8.27 -9.11 -2.81
C ALA A 265 -8.21 -10.53 -2.19
N PRO A 266 -7.23 -10.79 -1.32
CA PRO A 266 -7.08 -12.05 -0.60
C PRO A 266 -8.19 -12.26 0.42
N ASP A 267 -8.30 -13.50 0.90
CA ASP A 267 -9.12 -13.80 2.08
C ASP A 267 -8.38 -13.37 3.36
N THR A 268 -9.11 -13.22 4.46
CA THR A 268 -8.51 -12.90 5.77
C THR A 268 -7.79 -14.13 6.35
N GLY A 269 -6.63 -13.95 6.98
CA GLY A 269 -5.97 -15.01 7.76
C GLY A 269 -4.76 -15.68 7.10
N GLY A 270 -4.10 -15.02 6.13
CA GLY A 270 -2.81 -15.48 5.61
C GLY A 270 -2.87 -16.55 4.52
N ILE A 271 -4.07 -17.07 4.21
CA ILE A 271 -4.32 -18.07 3.18
C ILE A 271 -5.55 -17.65 2.37
N THR A 272 -5.46 -17.74 1.06
CA THR A 272 -6.57 -17.45 0.13
C THR A 272 -6.97 -18.72 -0.60
N SER A 273 -8.29 -18.95 -0.71
CA SER A 273 -8.89 -20.02 -1.51
C SER A 273 -9.75 -19.44 -2.62
N LYS A 274 -9.42 -19.71 -3.88
CA LYS A 274 -10.23 -19.30 -5.04
C LYS A 274 -10.56 -20.49 -5.92
N THR A 275 -11.77 -20.46 -6.49
CA THR A 275 -12.21 -21.42 -7.50
C THR A 275 -12.37 -20.71 -8.83
N TYR A 276 -11.63 -21.16 -9.83
CA TYR A 276 -11.73 -20.75 -11.23
C TYR A 276 -12.57 -21.77 -12.01
N THR A 277 -13.43 -21.29 -12.91
CA THR A 277 -14.12 -22.13 -13.90
C THR A 277 -13.55 -21.82 -15.28
N GLY A 278 -12.96 -22.82 -15.91
CA GLY A 278 -12.14 -22.67 -17.12
C GLY A 278 -12.37 -23.75 -18.17
N PRO A 279 -11.48 -23.84 -19.19
CA PRO A 279 -11.59 -24.85 -20.23
C PRO A 279 -11.46 -26.25 -19.64
N ILE A 280 -12.22 -27.20 -20.21
CA ILE A 280 -12.04 -28.62 -19.92
C ILE A 280 -10.83 -29.08 -20.74
N SER A 281 -9.75 -29.44 -20.05
CA SER A 281 -8.51 -29.94 -20.64
C SER A 281 -8.02 -31.14 -19.83
N ASP A 282 -7.35 -32.07 -20.50
CA ASP A 282 -6.69 -33.22 -19.85
C ASP A 282 -5.46 -32.80 -19.05
N MET A 283 -4.89 -31.63 -19.37
CA MET A 283 -3.75 -31.06 -18.67
C MET A 283 -3.90 -29.53 -18.60
N LEU A 284 -3.73 -28.97 -17.39
CA LEU A 284 -3.81 -27.54 -17.16
C LEU A 284 -2.88 -27.16 -16.01
N PHE A 285 -2.05 -26.16 -16.23
CA PHE A 285 -1.11 -25.60 -15.26
C PHE A 285 -1.62 -24.28 -14.73
N PHE A 286 -1.28 -23.99 -13.48
CA PHE A 286 -1.66 -22.76 -12.81
C PHE A 286 -0.45 -22.05 -12.23
N ARG A 287 -0.52 -20.72 -12.21
CA ARG A 287 0.36 -19.89 -11.39
C ARG A 287 -0.47 -18.80 -10.73
N VAL A 288 -0.07 -18.42 -9.53
CA VAL A 288 -0.62 -17.27 -8.81
C VAL A 288 0.43 -16.16 -8.84
N GLU A 289 -0.01 -14.95 -9.13
CA GLU A 289 0.84 -13.75 -9.14
C GLU A 289 0.38 -12.83 -8.02
N ALA A 290 1.31 -12.47 -7.12
CA ALA A 290 1.12 -11.37 -6.18
C ALA A 290 1.34 -10.03 -6.88
N VAL A 291 0.47 -9.06 -6.60
CA VAL A 291 0.44 -7.75 -7.25
C VAL A 291 0.44 -6.69 -6.15
N LYS A 292 1.44 -5.79 -6.19
CA LYS A 292 1.43 -4.62 -5.32
C LYS A 292 0.23 -3.73 -5.65
N PRO A 293 -0.50 -3.21 -4.64
CA PRO A 293 -1.67 -2.39 -4.90
C PRO A 293 -1.27 -0.99 -5.38
N LEU A 294 -2.18 -0.34 -6.10
CA LEU A 294 -2.11 1.09 -6.45
C LEU A 294 -0.73 1.54 -6.95
N GLN A 295 -0.09 0.77 -7.83
CA GLN A 295 1.23 1.14 -8.35
C GLN A 295 1.12 2.34 -9.31
N PRO A 296 2.09 3.28 -9.28
CA PRO A 296 2.15 4.45 -10.17
C PRO A 296 2.27 4.13 -11.66
#